data_AF-A0A117L2J4-F1
#
_entry.id   AF-A0A117L2J4-F1
#
_cell.length_a   1.000
_cell.length_b   1.000
_cell.length_c   1.000
_cell.angle_alpha   90.00
_cell.angle_beta   90.00
_cell.angle_gamma   90.00
#
_symmetry.space_group_name_H-M   'P 1'
#
loop_
_entity.id
_entity.type
_entity.pdbx_description
1 polymer ?
#
loop_
_entity_poly.entity_id
_entity_poly.type
_entity_poly.pdbx_seq_one_letter_code
_entity_poly.pdbx_strand_id
1 'polypeptide(L)'
;RNYKEKTLAEVPEIPKENILLEPSKKNTAPACTYACLQLHKDEIIFIVPADHFIPQIEEFWSGVEVAEKFLQTHQGIVTFGIVPTRPETNYGYIEVSQQIEGDIFKVQRFHEKPDCKTALNYIEKGSYLWNSGMFMYKNNYFIEQMKRHAPQVIQPFFMHSDIEKTYDLVPSISIDYALMEKAEQMYTVKARFIWSDVGNFLSLKELGMKNSKDAVTIDSENVFINTTKPTIVIGMSDVVIVETQNGILVSKMQGLEKIRDALRKIT
;
A
#
# COMPACT_ATOMS: atom_id res chain seq x y z
N ARG A 1 -3.06 19.56 -3.47
CA ARG A 1 -2.37 20.87 -3.71
C ARG A 1 -1.11 21.08 -2.85
N ASN A 2 -1.18 20.91 -1.52
CA ASN A 2 -0.03 21.17 -0.62
C ASN A 2 1.24 20.34 -0.88
N TYR A 3 1.13 19.24 -1.63
CA TYR A 3 2.26 18.38 -1.98
C TYR A 3 2.84 18.65 -3.38
N LYS A 4 2.25 19.55 -4.19
CA LYS A 4 2.67 19.77 -5.59
C LYS A 4 4.15 20.11 -5.71
N GLU A 5 4.57 21.21 -5.06
CA GLU A 5 5.94 21.69 -5.15
C GLU A 5 6.94 20.69 -4.57
N LYS A 6 6.55 19.99 -3.49
CA LYS A 6 7.37 18.93 -2.92
C LYS A 6 7.54 17.77 -3.89
N THR A 7 6.45 17.32 -4.52
CA THR A 7 6.48 16.23 -5.51
C THR A 7 7.36 16.61 -6.69
N LEU A 8 7.20 17.81 -7.24
CA LEU A 8 8.03 18.32 -8.33
C LEU A 8 9.54 18.37 -7.99
N ALA A 9 9.87 18.63 -6.72
CA ALA A 9 11.25 18.64 -6.26
C ALA A 9 11.83 17.22 -6.07
N GLU A 10 11.01 16.26 -5.64
CA GLU A 10 11.44 14.87 -5.40
C GLU A 10 11.54 14.04 -6.70
N VAL A 11 10.73 14.35 -7.72
CA VAL A 11 10.73 13.66 -9.02
C VAL A 11 10.93 14.64 -10.20
N PRO A 12 12.07 15.35 -10.27
CA PRO A 12 12.32 16.36 -11.30
C PRO A 12 12.33 15.81 -12.74
N GLU A 13 12.50 14.49 -12.91
CA GLU A 13 12.48 13.78 -14.17
C GLU A 13 11.06 13.56 -14.73
N ILE A 14 10.01 13.67 -13.91
CA ILE A 14 8.63 13.49 -14.35
C ILE A 14 8.08 14.80 -14.94
N PRO A 15 7.52 14.79 -16.17
CA PRO A 15 6.88 15.96 -16.77
C PRO A 15 5.76 16.51 -15.87
N LYS A 16 5.62 17.84 -15.81
CA LYS A 16 4.67 18.50 -14.89
C LYS A 16 3.22 18.14 -15.20
N GLU A 17 2.92 17.93 -16.48
CA GLU A 17 1.65 17.49 -17.02
C GLU A 17 1.25 16.09 -16.55
N ASN A 18 2.23 15.25 -16.15
CA ASN A 18 1.98 13.91 -15.62
C ASN A 18 1.67 13.92 -14.12
N ILE A 19 1.74 15.08 -13.46
CA ILE A 19 1.40 15.25 -12.04
C ILE A 19 -0.04 15.76 -11.93
N LEU A 20 -0.95 14.83 -11.70
CA LEU A 20 -2.37 15.14 -11.50
C LEU A 20 -2.63 15.64 -10.08
N LEU A 21 -3.26 16.81 -9.96
CA LEU A 21 -3.56 17.42 -8.68
C LEU A 21 -4.99 17.15 -8.28
N GLU A 22 -5.17 16.41 -7.19
CA GLU A 22 -6.48 16.22 -6.58
C GLU A 22 -6.93 17.50 -5.85
N PRO A 23 -8.16 17.98 -6.09
CA PRO A 23 -8.79 19.08 -5.36
C PRO A 23 -8.91 18.83 -3.85
N SER A 24 -9.34 17.62 -3.49
CA SER A 24 -9.58 17.20 -2.10
C SER A 24 -9.25 15.72 -1.93
N LYS A 25 -8.94 15.29 -0.70
CA LYS A 25 -8.62 13.89 -0.42
C LYS A 25 -9.90 13.04 -0.45
N LYS A 26 -10.00 12.12 -1.42
CA LYS A 26 -11.15 11.21 -1.59
C LYS A 26 -10.76 9.73 -1.63
N ASN A 27 -9.58 9.40 -1.09
CA ASN A 27 -9.04 8.03 -1.03
C ASN A 27 -8.72 7.47 -2.44
N THR A 28 -8.37 6.19 -2.57
CA THR A 28 -7.69 5.65 -3.76
C THR A 28 -8.60 5.44 -4.97
N ALA A 29 -9.90 5.20 -4.82
CA ALA A 29 -10.75 4.92 -5.99
C ALA A 29 -10.91 6.14 -6.92
N PRO A 30 -11.20 7.38 -6.41
CA PRO A 30 -11.24 8.57 -7.24
C PRO A 30 -9.89 8.94 -7.85
N ALA A 31 -8.78 8.74 -7.11
CA ALA A 31 -7.44 9.00 -7.61
C ALA A 31 -7.08 8.08 -8.79
N CYS A 32 -7.31 6.76 -8.64
CA CYS A 32 -7.09 5.79 -9.71
C CYS A 32 -7.98 6.10 -10.92
N THR A 33 -9.26 6.44 -10.68
CA THR A 33 -10.20 6.80 -11.75
C THR A 33 -9.76 8.03 -12.51
N TYR A 34 -9.34 9.08 -11.80
CA TYR A 34 -8.88 10.31 -12.42
C TYR A 34 -7.67 10.07 -13.31
N ALA A 35 -6.68 9.32 -12.83
CA ALA A 35 -5.49 8.96 -13.60
C ALA A 35 -5.82 8.11 -14.83
N CYS A 36 -6.60 7.04 -14.67
CA CYS A 36 -6.96 6.13 -15.76
C CYS A 36 -7.71 6.83 -16.90
N LEU A 37 -8.53 7.86 -16.60
CA LEU A 37 -9.24 8.65 -17.60
C LEU A 37 -8.34 9.60 -18.41
N GLN A 38 -7.09 9.83 -17.99
CA GLN A 38 -6.11 10.59 -18.78
C GLN A 38 -5.28 9.71 -19.74
N LEU A 39 -5.38 8.39 -19.59
CA LEU A 39 -4.56 7.40 -20.28
C LEU A 39 -5.31 6.74 -21.43
N HIS A 40 -4.59 6.14 -22.38
CA HIS A 40 -5.23 5.47 -23.50
C HIS A 40 -5.95 4.19 -23.02
N LYS A 41 -7.10 3.90 -23.60
CA LYS A 41 -7.97 2.79 -23.13
C LYS A 41 -7.33 1.40 -23.25
N ASP A 42 -6.36 1.23 -24.15
CA ASP A 42 -5.74 -0.07 -24.42
C ASP A 42 -4.40 -0.27 -23.68
N GLU A 43 -4.00 0.68 -22.84
CA GLU A 43 -2.77 0.59 -22.03
C GLU A 43 -2.95 -0.34 -20.82
N ILE A 44 -1.87 -1.01 -20.42
CA ILE A 44 -1.77 -1.69 -19.13
C ILE A 44 -1.27 -0.66 -18.12
N ILE A 45 -2.04 -0.47 -17.05
CA ILE A 45 -1.75 0.48 -15.99
C ILE A 45 -1.29 -0.29 -14.77
N PHE A 46 -0.17 0.16 -14.20
CA PHE A 46 0.32 -0.32 -12.92
C PHE A 46 0.20 0.79 -11.87
N ILE A 47 -0.60 0.53 -10.83
CA ILE A 47 -0.84 1.43 -9.70
C ILE A 47 0.04 0.99 -8.54
N VAL A 48 0.85 1.93 -8.05
CA VAL A 48 1.75 1.73 -6.91
C VAL A 48 1.55 2.84 -5.87
N PRO A 49 1.49 2.50 -4.57
CA PRO A 49 1.59 3.49 -3.51
C PRO A 49 3.00 4.09 -3.43
N ALA A 50 3.08 5.38 -3.12
CA ALA A 50 4.35 6.11 -3.08
C ALA A 50 5.14 5.92 -1.76
N ASP A 51 4.53 5.32 -0.75
CA ASP A 51 5.01 5.20 0.63
C ASP A 51 5.40 3.78 1.03
N HIS A 52 5.55 2.87 0.06
CA HIS A 52 6.00 1.50 0.29
C HIS A 52 7.52 1.37 0.16
N PHE A 53 8.08 0.36 0.83
CA PHE A 53 9.50 0.00 0.75
C PHE A 53 9.69 -1.38 0.15
N ILE A 54 10.46 -1.44 -0.94
CA ILE A 54 10.77 -2.66 -1.69
C ILE A 54 12.27 -2.63 -2.05
N PRO A 55 13.15 -3.32 -1.29
CA PRO A 55 14.60 -3.22 -1.49
C PRO A 55 15.12 -4.09 -2.65
N GLN A 56 14.38 -5.12 -3.05
CA GLN A 56 14.80 -6.09 -4.06
C GLN A 56 14.23 -5.71 -5.44
N ILE A 57 14.86 -4.70 -6.06
CA ILE A 57 14.39 -4.08 -7.31
C ILE A 57 14.26 -5.09 -8.45
N GLU A 58 15.19 -6.02 -8.59
CA GLU A 58 15.20 -7.04 -9.66
C GLU A 58 14.02 -8.01 -9.53
N GLU A 59 13.76 -8.51 -8.33
CA GLU A 59 12.62 -9.40 -8.03
C GLU A 59 11.29 -8.67 -8.16
N PHE A 60 11.25 -7.38 -7.80
CA PHE A 60 10.08 -6.52 -8.03
C PHE A 60 9.74 -6.44 -9.52
N TRP A 61 10.70 -6.06 -10.35
CA TRP A 61 10.48 -5.95 -11.80
C TRP A 61 10.13 -7.29 -12.43
N SER A 62 10.75 -8.39 -12.00
CA SER A 62 10.37 -9.73 -12.47
C SER A 62 8.89 -10.03 -12.20
N GLY A 63 8.37 -9.67 -11.02
CA GLY A 63 6.95 -9.82 -10.70
C GLY A 63 6.05 -8.93 -11.58
N VAL A 64 6.47 -7.68 -11.83
CA VAL A 64 5.75 -6.71 -12.68
C VAL A 64 5.66 -7.22 -14.11
N GLU A 65 6.77 -7.70 -14.69
CA GLU A 65 6.82 -8.24 -16.06
C GLU A 65 5.95 -9.50 -16.22
N VAL A 66 5.90 -10.36 -15.19
CA VAL A 66 5.00 -11.52 -15.17
C VAL A 66 3.53 -11.07 -15.22
N ALA A 67 3.15 -10.08 -14.42
CA ALA A 67 1.79 -9.53 -14.43
C ALA A 67 1.44 -8.88 -15.78
N GLU A 68 2.35 -8.09 -16.34
CA GLU A 68 2.14 -7.39 -17.61
C GLU A 68 1.94 -8.38 -18.76
N LYS A 69 2.85 -9.36 -18.90
CA LYS A 69 2.76 -10.40 -19.93
C LYS A 69 1.46 -11.19 -19.84
N PHE A 70 1.02 -11.51 -18.62
CA PHE A 70 -0.25 -12.21 -18.40
C PHE A 70 -1.44 -11.38 -18.88
N LEU A 71 -1.46 -10.09 -18.55
CA LEU A 71 -2.52 -9.17 -18.97
C LEU A 71 -2.52 -8.91 -20.47
N GLN A 72 -1.46 -9.19 -21.23
CA GLN A 72 -1.52 -9.12 -22.69
C GLN A 72 -2.53 -10.12 -23.26
N THR A 73 -2.60 -11.33 -22.72
CA THR A 73 -3.43 -12.44 -23.22
C THR A 73 -4.71 -12.68 -22.40
N HIS A 74 -4.80 -12.13 -21.20
CA HIS A 74 -5.94 -12.29 -20.30
C HIS A 74 -6.62 -10.94 -20.00
N GLN A 75 -7.84 -11.00 -19.45
CA GLN A 75 -8.54 -9.86 -18.87
C GLN A 75 -8.64 -10.04 -17.35
N GLY A 76 -8.66 -8.93 -16.61
CA GLY A 76 -8.78 -8.94 -15.16
C GLY A 76 -7.91 -7.88 -14.49
N ILE A 77 -7.87 -7.98 -13.17
CA ILE A 77 -6.97 -7.22 -12.30
C ILE A 77 -5.97 -8.19 -11.70
N VAL A 78 -4.69 -7.83 -11.77
CA VAL A 78 -3.58 -8.55 -11.14
C VAL A 78 -3.14 -7.74 -9.93
N THR A 79 -3.09 -8.40 -8.77
CA THR A 79 -2.52 -7.85 -7.53
C THR A 79 -1.15 -8.46 -7.27
N PHE A 80 -0.43 -7.94 -6.28
CA PHE A 80 0.86 -8.49 -5.86
C PHE A 80 0.74 -8.99 -4.42
N GLY A 81 0.67 -10.30 -4.28
CA GLY A 81 0.44 -10.97 -3.00
C GLY A 81 1.75 -11.27 -2.30
N ILE A 82 1.95 -10.71 -1.11
CA ILE A 82 3.15 -10.95 -0.29
C ILE A 82 2.94 -12.17 0.61
N VAL A 83 3.95 -13.01 0.76
CA VAL A 83 3.87 -14.16 1.67
C VAL A 83 3.82 -13.66 3.12
N PRO A 84 2.74 -13.95 3.88
CA PRO A 84 2.61 -13.49 5.26
C PRO A 84 3.67 -14.14 6.17
N THR A 85 4.29 -13.34 7.02
CA THR A 85 5.28 -13.81 8.01
C THR A 85 4.79 -13.67 9.46
N ARG A 86 3.67 -12.97 9.68
CA ARG A 86 3.03 -12.74 10.98
C ARG A 86 1.53 -12.49 10.81
N PRO A 87 0.69 -12.66 11.86
CA PRO A 87 -0.75 -12.35 11.79
C PRO A 87 -0.99 -10.84 11.84
N GLU A 88 -0.67 -10.13 10.76
CA GLU A 88 -0.93 -8.70 10.64
C GLU A 88 -2.42 -8.44 10.47
N THR A 89 -3.00 -7.55 11.29
CA THR A 89 -4.44 -7.21 11.26
C THR A 89 -4.73 -5.93 10.48
N ASN A 90 -3.69 -5.15 10.15
CA ASN A 90 -3.83 -3.90 9.40
C ASN A 90 -3.77 -4.10 7.88
N TYR A 91 -3.41 -5.28 7.40
CA TYR A 91 -3.34 -5.61 5.98
C TYR A 91 -4.60 -6.32 5.49
N GLY A 92 -4.90 -6.15 4.19
CA GLY A 92 -5.80 -7.04 3.48
C GLY A 92 -5.15 -8.40 3.19
N TYR A 93 -5.95 -9.45 3.13
CA TYR A 93 -5.52 -10.80 2.75
C TYR A 93 -6.20 -11.23 1.47
N ILE A 94 -5.44 -11.93 0.63
CA ILE A 94 -5.82 -12.47 -0.67
C ILE A 94 -5.87 -13.99 -0.53
N GLU A 95 -7.06 -14.57 -0.56
CA GLU A 95 -7.24 -16.01 -0.59
C GLU A 95 -7.00 -16.50 -2.02
N VAL A 96 -6.03 -17.40 -2.21
CA VAL A 96 -5.69 -17.97 -3.52
C VAL A 96 -6.26 -19.38 -3.66
N SER A 97 -6.78 -19.71 -4.83
CA SER A 97 -7.38 -21.03 -5.10
C SER A 97 -6.51 -21.91 -6.00
N GLN A 98 -6.26 -21.47 -7.22
CA GLN A 98 -5.56 -22.24 -8.26
C GLN A 98 -4.42 -21.43 -8.86
N GLN A 99 -3.28 -22.10 -9.08
CA GLN A 99 -2.20 -21.59 -9.92
C GLN A 99 -2.62 -21.61 -11.39
N ILE A 100 -2.59 -20.47 -12.05
CA ILE A 100 -2.97 -20.32 -13.45
C ILE A 100 -1.75 -20.55 -14.35
N GLU A 101 -0.67 -19.81 -14.11
CA GLU A 101 0.57 -19.90 -14.87
C GLU A 101 1.71 -19.30 -14.04
N GLY A 102 2.88 -19.95 -13.99
CA GLY A 102 4.05 -19.41 -13.28
C GLY A 102 3.72 -19.01 -11.85
N ASP A 103 4.06 -17.77 -11.45
CA ASP A 103 3.74 -17.25 -10.11
C ASP A 103 2.34 -16.60 -10.01
N ILE A 104 1.46 -16.81 -11.00
CA ILE A 104 0.11 -16.22 -11.05
C ILE A 104 -0.93 -17.19 -10.51
N PHE A 105 -1.70 -16.71 -9.55
CA PHE A 105 -2.78 -17.44 -8.90
C PHE A 105 -4.11 -16.74 -9.10
N LYS A 106 -5.18 -17.52 -9.23
CA LYS A 106 -6.55 -17.01 -9.19
C LYS A 106 -6.87 -16.57 -7.76
N VAL A 107 -7.40 -15.34 -7.63
CA VAL A 107 -7.91 -14.88 -6.34
C VAL A 107 -9.33 -15.40 -6.16
N GLN A 108 -9.56 -16.07 -5.04
CA GLN A 108 -10.87 -16.54 -4.63
C GLN A 108 -11.64 -15.44 -3.90
N ARG A 109 -11.01 -14.78 -2.93
CA ARG A 109 -11.62 -13.69 -2.13
C ARG A 109 -10.57 -12.73 -1.59
N PHE A 110 -11.02 -11.49 -1.38
CA PHE A 110 -10.32 -10.49 -0.58
C PHE A 110 -10.94 -10.44 0.82
N HIS A 111 -10.08 -10.30 1.82
CA HIS A 111 -10.46 -10.18 3.23
C HIS A 111 -9.72 -8.97 3.82
N GLU A 112 -10.41 -7.85 4.02
CA GLU A 112 -9.77 -6.63 4.52
C GLU A 112 -9.71 -6.64 6.06
N LYS A 113 -8.49 -6.46 6.60
CA LYS A 113 -8.23 -6.19 8.03
C LYS A 113 -8.92 -7.17 9.00
N PRO A 114 -8.57 -8.47 8.94
CA PRO A 114 -9.14 -9.47 9.84
C PRO A 114 -8.71 -9.22 11.30
N ASP A 115 -9.45 -9.80 12.24
CA ASP A 115 -8.98 -9.90 13.63
C ASP A 115 -7.76 -10.84 13.73
N CYS A 116 -7.01 -10.74 14.84
CA CYS A 116 -5.76 -11.50 15.05
C CYS A 116 -5.94 -13.02 14.96
N LYS A 117 -7.05 -13.57 15.47
CA LYS A 117 -7.33 -15.01 15.42
C LYS A 117 -7.59 -15.46 13.99
N THR A 118 -8.33 -14.65 13.24
CA THR A 118 -8.61 -14.89 11.82
C THR A 118 -7.33 -14.79 10.98
N ALA A 119 -6.47 -13.78 11.22
CA ALA A 119 -5.18 -13.63 10.57
C ALA A 119 -4.24 -14.83 10.83
N LEU A 120 -4.19 -15.33 12.06
CA LEU A 120 -3.40 -16.51 12.41
C LEU A 120 -3.85 -17.74 11.61
N ASN A 121 -5.17 -17.98 11.53
CA ASN A 121 -5.73 -19.08 10.74
C ASN A 121 -5.41 -18.94 9.24
N TYR A 122 -5.38 -17.72 8.69
CA TYR A 122 -4.99 -17.50 7.30
C TYR A 122 -3.55 -17.94 7.01
N ILE A 123 -2.64 -17.67 7.95
CA ILE A 123 -1.23 -18.08 7.83
C ILE A 123 -1.10 -19.60 7.94
N GLU A 124 -1.78 -20.21 8.92
CA GLU A 124 -1.76 -21.66 9.13
C GLU A 124 -2.27 -22.43 7.91
N LYS A 125 -3.27 -21.90 7.20
CA LYS A 125 -3.78 -22.50 5.96
C LYS A 125 -2.80 -22.42 4.79
N GLY A 126 -1.90 -21.44 4.76
CA GLY A 126 -0.93 -21.23 3.69
C GLY A 126 -1.50 -20.80 2.32
N SER A 127 -2.83 -20.72 2.18
CA SER A 127 -3.54 -20.30 0.97
C SER A 127 -3.88 -18.81 0.95
N TYR A 128 -3.21 -18.00 1.77
CA TYR A 128 -3.44 -16.56 1.87
C TYR A 128 -2.15 -15.78 1.66
N LEU A 129 -2.25 -14.66 0.95
CA LEU A 129 -1.20 -13.68 0.76
C LEU A 129 -1.64 -12.33 1.33
N TRP A 130 -0.72 -11.46 1.72
CA TRP A 130 -1.05 -10.06 2.03
C TRP A 130 -1.28 -9.28 0.73
N ASN A 131 -2.29 -8.40 0.74
CA ASN A 131 -2.50 -7.41 -0.30
C ASN A 131 -1.47 -6.30 -0.16
N SER A 132 -0.56 -6.17 -1.14
CA SER A 132 0.46 -5.12 -1.11
C SER A 132 -0.07 -3.74 -1.51
N GLY A 133 -1.37 -3.59 -1.82
CA GLY A 133 -1.96 -2.35 -2.33
C GLY A 133 -1.49 -1.95 -3.74
N MET A 134 -0.83 -2.86 -4.47
CA MET A 134 -0.39 -2.65 -5.84
C MET A 134 -1.31 -3.43 -6.80
N PHE A 135 -1.70 -2.78 -7.89
CA PHE A 135 -2.68 -3.31 -8.84
C PHE A 135 -2.23 -3.07 -10.27
N MET A 136 -2.42 -4.06 -11.14
CA MET A 136 -2.18 -3.94 -12.56
C MET A 136 -3.39 -4.40 -13.36
N TYR A 137 -3.78 -3.66 -14.38
CA TYR A 137 -4.94 -3.97 -15.21
C TYR A 137 -4.88 -3.27 -16.57
N LYS A 138 -5.61 -3.78 -17.56
CA LYS A 138 -5.91 -3.02 -18.79
C LYS A 138 -6.87 -1.88 -18.48
N ASN A 139 -6.60 -0.68 -19.00
CA ASN A 139 -7.37 0.53 -18.68
C ASN A 139 -8.85 0.40 -19.07
N ASN A 140 -9.15 -0.15 -20.25
CA ASN A 140 -10.51 -0.41 -20.71
C ASN A 140 -11.29 -1.31 -19.73
N TYR A 141 -10.67 -2.38 -19.25
CA TYR A 141 -11.24 -3.29 -18.27
C TYR A 141 -11.56 -2.54 -16.97
N PHE A 142 -10.62 -1.77 -16.44
CA PHE A 142 -10.84 -0.96 -15.26
C PHE A 142 -12.02 0.02 -15.40
N ILE A 143 -12.09 0.76 -16.51
CA ILE A 143 -13.19 1.70 -16.78
C ILE A 143 -14.53 0.97 -16.83
N GLU A 144 -14.62 -0.18 -17.48
CA GLU A 144 -15.83 -1.01 -17.53
C GLU A 144 -16.24 -1.50 -16.14
N GLN A 145 -15.29 -2.00 -15.35
CA GLN A 145 -15.57 -2.47 -14.00
C GLN A 145 -16.00 -1.33 -13.07
N MET A 146 -15.38 -0.15 -13.17
CA MET A 146 -15.79 1.03 -12.39
C MET A 146 -17.21 1.49 -12.76
N LYS A 147 -17.58 1.46 -14.05
CA LYS A 147 -18.97 1.74 -14.47
C LYS A 147 -19.97 0.76 -13.86
N ARG A 148 -19.60 -0.52 -13.76
CA ARG A 148 -20.46 -1.58 -13.24
C ARG A 148 -20.57 -1.57 -11.71
N HIS A 149 -19.46 -1.40 -11.00
CA HIS A 149 -19.38 -1.66 -9.55
C HIS A 149 -19.25 -0.39 -8.69
N ALA A 150 -18.84 0.72 -9.29
CA ALA A 150 -18.69 2.01 -8.64
C ALA A 150 -19.13 3.20 -9.53
N PRO A 151 -20.34 3.18 -10.12
CA PRO A 151 -20.84 4.27 -10.97
C PRO A 151 -20.80 5.62 -10.25
N GLN A 152 -21.04 5.65 -8.94
CA GLN A 152 -20.96 6.85 -8.11
C GLN A 152 -19.56 7.51 -8.08
N VAL A 153 -18.50 6.77 -8.42
CA VAL A 153 -17.13 7.31 -8.52
C VAL A 153 -16.86 7.80 -9.94
N ILE A 154 -17.17 7.01 -10.97
CA ILE A 154 -16.75 7.32 -12.34
C ILE A 154 -17.71 8.24 -13.10
N GLN A 155 -19.02 8.19 -12.83
CA GLN A 155 -20.00 9.03 -13.54
C GLN A 155 -19.75 10.54 -13.40
N PRO A 156 -19.38 11.08 -12.22
CA PRO A 156 -19.05 12.49 -12.08
C PRO A 156 -18.00 13.01 -13.07
N PHE A 157 -16.98 12.20 -13.39
CA PHE A 157 -15.93 12.57 -14.36
C PHE A 157 -16.43 12.71 -15.80
N PHE A 158 -17.60 12.13 -16.13
CA PHE A 158 -18.22 12.30 -17.45
C PHE A 158 -19.26 13.44 -17.48
N MET A 159 -19.71 13.91 -16.32
CA MET A 159 -20.69 15.00 -16.21
C MET A 159 -20.03 16.38 -16.22
N HIS A 160 -18.80 16.49 -15.72
CA HIS A 160 -18.07 17.75 -15.60
C HIS A 160 -16.65 17.60 -16.14
N SER A 161 -16.22 18.58 -16.94
CA SER A 161 -14.81 18.74 -17.32
C SER A 161 -13.99 19.44 -16.23
N ASP A 162 -14.66 20.12 -15.31
CA ASP A 162 -14.03 20.78 -14.15
C ASP A 162 -13.80 19.76 -13.03
N ILE A 163 -12.52 19.56 -12.70
CA ILE A 163 -12.10 18.58 -11.70
C ILE A 163 -12.58 18.94 -10.28
N GLU A 164 -12.72 20.23 -9.96
CA GLU A 164 -13.20 20.68 -8.65
C GLU A 164 -14.66 20.25 -8.45
N LYS A 165 -15.53 20.56 -9.42
CA LYS A 165 -16.94 20.15 -9.42
C LYS A 165 -17.10 18.64 -9.42
N THR A 166 -16.20 17.94 -10.10
CA THR A 166 -16.16 16.48 -10.10
C THR A 166 -15.88 15.95 -8.69
N TYR A 167 -14.84 16.47 -8.02
CA TYR A 167 -14.43 16.03 -6.69
C TYR A 167 -15.43 16.37 -5.58
N ASP A 168 -16.28 17.38 -5.78
CA ASP A 168 -17.39 17.67 -4.87
C ASP A 168 -18.43 16.53 -4.86
N LEU A 169 -18.63 15.84 -5.99
CA LEU A 169 -19.63 14.78 -6.15
C LEU A 169 -19.09 13.38 -5.85
N VAL A 170 -17.80 13.11 -6.09
CA VAL A 170 -17.24 11.77 -5.85
C VAL A 170 -17.18 11.45 -4.35
N PRO A 171 -17.52 10.21 -3.94
CA PRO A 171 -17.40 9.78 -2.56
C PRO A 171 -15.92 9.59 -2.17
N SER A 172 -15.64 9.67 -0.86
CA SER A 172 -14.35 9.25 -0.33
C SER A 172 -14.37 7.74 -0.09
N ILE A 173 -13.70 6.96 -0.95
CA ILE A 173 -13.72 5.49 -0.90
C ILE A 173 -12.43 4.88 -1.48
N SER A 174 -11.91 3.83 -0.84
CA SER A 174 -10.74 3.11 -1.38
C SER A 174 -11.11 2.26 -2.58
N ILE A 175 -10.14 2.01 -3.45
CA ILE A 175 -10.33 1.14 -4.60
C ILE A 175 -10.66 -0.31 -4.20
N ASP A 176 -10.16 -0.74 -3.04
CA ASP A 176 -10.42 -2.07 -2.48
C ASP A 176 -11.92 -2.30 -2.29
N TYR A 177 -12.60 -1.37 -1.61
CA TYR A 177 -14.06 -1.42 -1.42
C TYR A 177 -14.87 -1.04 -2.66
N ALA A 178 -14.38 -0.09 -3.45
CA ALA A 178 -15.10 0.38 -4.63
C ALA A 178 -15.20 -0.73 -5.69
N LEU A 179 -14.09 -1.44 -5.91
CA LEU A 179 -13.92 -2.36 -7.02
C LEU A 179 -13.35 -3.72 -6.61
N MET A 180 -12.26 -3.79 -5.84
CA MET A 180 -11.48 -5.04 -5.73
C MET A 180 -12.28 -6.18 -5.12
N GLU A 181 -13.04 -5.94 -4.05
CA GLU A 181 -13.90 -6.95 -3.42
C GLU A 181 -15.04 -7.46 -4.34
N LYS A 182 -15.37 -6.70 -5.40
CA LYS A 182 -16.50 -6.97 -6.31
C LYS A 182 -16.06 -7.49 -7.67
N ALA A 183 -14.76 -7.39 -8.00
CA ALA A 183 -14.23 -7.74 -9.29
C ALA A 183 -14.26 -9.27 -9.51
N GLU A 184 -14.87 -9.71 -10.61
CA GLU A 184 -15.04 -11.12 -10.92
C GLU A 184 -13.73 -11.79 -11.40
N GLN A 185 -12.89 -11.05 -12.13
CA GLN A 185 -11.64 -11.56 -12.69
C GLN A 185 -10.43 -10.98 -11.98
N MET A 186 -10.10 -11.60 -10.84
CA MET A 186 -8.97 -11.23 -10.02
C MET A 186 -7.90 -12.30 -10.00
N TYR A 187 -6.65 -11.85 -10.09
CA TYR A 187 -5.44 -12.67 -10.05
C TYR A 187 -4.42 -12.01 -9.12
N THR A 188 -3.43 -12.78 -8.71
CA THR A 188 -2.32 -12.27 -7.91
C THR A 188 -1.02 -12.91 -8.36
N VAL A 189 0.02 -12.10 -8.50
CA VAL A 189 1.40 -12.58 -8.57
C VAL A 189 1.83 -12.86 -7.13
N LYS A 190 2.25 -14.10 -6.86
CA LYS A 190 2.90 -14.42 -5.58
C LYS A 190 4.29 -13.80 -5.57
N ALA A 191 4.42 -12.68 -4.88
CA ALA A 191 5.65 -11.89 -4.85
C ALA A 191 6.80 -12.65 -4.16
N ARG A 192 7.99 -12.54 -4.76
CA ARG A 192 9.25 -13.08 -4.22
C ARG A 192 10.11 -12.01 -3.54
N PHE A 193 9.74 -10.75 -3.71
CA PHE A 193 10.41 -9.61 -3.10
C PHE A 193 9.91 -9.31 -1.68
N ILE A 194 10.79 -8.72 -0.88
CA ILE A 194 10.48 -8.11 0.41
C ILE A 194 9.67 -6.84 0.15
N TRP A 195 8.60 -6.69 0.92
CA TRP A 195 7.72 -5.53 0.87
C TRP A 195 7.34 -5.10 2.28
N SER A 196 7.21 -3.80 2.48
CA SER A 196 6.59 -3.20 3.65
C SER A 196 5.83 -1.94 3.27
N ASP A 197 4.68 -1.72 3.91
CA ASP A 197 3.91 -0.47 3.82
C ASP A 197 4.50 0.66 4.70
N VAL A 198 5.59 0.38 5.43
CA VAL A 198 6.25 1.32 6.36
C VAL A 198 5.25 1.96 7.33
N GLY A 199 4.22 1.20 7.74
CA GLY A 199 3.09 1.74 8.51
C GLY A 199 3.47 2.31 9.88
N ASN A 200 4.56 1.82 10.49
CA ASN A 200 5.12 2.36 11.73
C ASN A 200 6.62 2.06 11.89
N PHE A 201 7.24 2.55 12.97
CA PHE A 201 8.68 2.38 13.21
C PHE A 201 9.12 0.91 13.42
N LEU A 202 8.21 -0.01 13.77
CA LEU A 202 8.51 -1.43 13.81
C LEU A 202 8.84 -1.96 12.42
N SER A 203 8.17 -1.46 11.38
CA SER A 203 8.44 -1.83 9.99
C SER A 203 9.91 -1.58 9.61
N LEU A 204 10.51 -0.47 10.09
CA LEU A 204 11.94 -0.19 9.84
C LEU A 204 12.85 -1.25 10.47
N LYS A 205 12.53 -1.68 11.70
CA LYS A 205 13.26 -2.76 12.37
C LYS A 205 13.12 -4.09 11.63
N GLU A 206 11.89 -4.43 11.20
CA GLU A 206 11.60 -5.64 10.43
C GLU A 206 12.34 -5.67 9.08
N LEU A 207 12.53 -4.49 8.47
CA LEU A 207 13.33 -4.30 7.26
C LEU A 207 14.86 -4.38 7.52
N GLY A 208 15.27 -4.69 8.75
CA GLY A 208 16.67 -4.88 9.11
C GLY A 208 17.42 -3.59 9.43
N MET A 209 16.71 -2.47 9.65
CA MET A 209 17.35 -1.24 10.13
C MET A 209 17.97 -1.49 11.50
N LYS A 210 19.28 -1.25 11.60
CA LYS A 210 20.03 -1.38 12.85
C LYS A 210 19.77 -0.17 13.75
N ASN A 211 20.00 -0.36 15.05
CA ASN A 211 20.02 0.75 16.00
C ASN A 211 21.09 1.78 15.60
N SER A 212 20.89 3.03 16.01
CA SER A 212 21.90 4.09 15.91
C SER A 212 23.25 3.64 16.44
N LYS A 213 24.34 4.09 15.81
CA LYS A 213 25.71 3.68 16.17
C LYS A 213 26.05 3.92 17.65
N ASP A 214 25.57 5.03 18.20
CA ASP A 214 25.83 5.43 19.59
C ASP A 214 24.72 4.99 20.56
N ALA A 215 23.96 3.95 20.18
CA ALA A 215 22.94 3.35 21.02
C ALA A 215 23.55 2.24 21.89
N VAL A 216 23.35 2.33 23.21
CA VAL A 216 23.78 1.33 24.18
C VAL A 216 22.55 0.73 24.86
N THR A 217 22.48 -0.59 24.88
CA THR A 217 21.42 -1.33 25.58
C THR A 217 22.05 -2.18 26.68
N ILE A 218 21.55 -2.07 27.90
CA ILE A 218 21.96 -2.87 29.07
C ILE A 218 20.72 -3.57 29.60
N ASP A 219 20.79 -4.87 29.86
CA ASP A 219 19.67 -5.67 30.39
C ASP A 219 18.33 -5.41 29.67
N SER A 220 18.39 -5.27 28.34
CA SER A 220 17.25 -4.85 27.52
C SER A 220 17.09 -5.78 26.32
N GLU A 221 15.85 -6.01 25.91
CA GLU A 221 15.51 -6.95 24.84
C GLU A 221 14.58 -6.30 23.81
N ASN A 222 14.74 -6.67 22.54
CA ASN A 222 13.85 -6.21 21.48
C ASN A 222 13.70 -4.66 21.42
N VAL A 223 14.80 -3.92 21.52
CA VAL A 223 14.79 -2.44 21.46
C VAL A 223 15.09 -1.95 20.04
N PHE A 224 14.43 -0.89 19.59
CA PHE A 224 14.76 -0.14 18.37
C PHE A 224 15.09 1.31 18.73
N ILE A 225 16.28 1.78 18.37
CA ILE A 225 16.78 3.12 18.70
C ILE A 225 17.22 3.79 17.41
N ASN A 226 16.52 4.85 17.00
CA ASN A 226 16.89 5.71 15.88
C ASN A 226 17.02 7.15 16.35
N THR A 227 18.19 7.49 16.87
CA THR A 227 18.55 8.80 17.41
C THR A 227 19.82 9.36 16.78
N THR A 228 19.95 10.68 16.75
CA THR A 228 21.19 11.36 16.34
C THR A 228 22.16 11.55 17.50
N LYS A 229 21.65 11.49 18.74
CA LYS A 229 22.45 11.59 19.96
C LYS A 229 22.72 10.22 20.59
N PRO A 230 23.81 10.09 21.35
CA PRO A 230 24.05 8.92 22.19
C PRO A 230 22.83 8.63 23.08
N THR A 231 22.38 7.38 23.08
CA THR A 231 21.15 6.96 23.77
C THR A 231 21.41 5.66 24.51
N ILE A 232 21.11 5.64 25.82
CA ILE A 232 21.31 4.49 26.68
C ILE A 232 19.94 3.99 27.15
N VAL A 233 19.66 2.70 26.95
CA VAL A 233 18.44 2.03 27.39
C VAL A 233 18.81 0.91 28.35
N ILE A 234 18.23 0.93 29.56
CA ILE A 234 18.56 -0.01 30.63
C ILE A 234 17.29 -0.67 31.16
N GLY A 235 17.26 -2.00 31.24
CA GLY A 235 16.17 -2.74 31.86
C GLY A 235 14.83 -2.66 31.13
N MET A 236 14.81 -2.42 29.81
CA MET A 236 13.58 -2.26 29.03
C MET A 236 13.44 -3.31 27.94
N SER A 237 12.20 -3.74 27.69
CA SER A 237 11.87 -4.66 26.61
C SER A 237 10.77 -4.12 25.70
N ASP A 238 10.86 -4.46 24.41
CA ASP A 238 9.89 -4.10 23.38
C ASP A 238 9.69 -2.58 23.23
N VAL A 239 10.79 -1.82 23.21
CA VAL A 239 10.76 -0.35 23.18
C VAL A 239 11.27 0.20 21.85
N VAL A 240 10.61 1.25 21.38
CA VAL A 240 10.99 2.08 20.26
C VAL A 240 11.34 3.49 20.76
N ILE A 241 12.52 3.96 20.40
CA ILE A 241 13.00 5.31 20.65
C ILE A 241 13.40 5.95 19.32
N VAL A 242 12.75 7.05 18.96
CA VAL A 242 13.03 7.77 17.72
C VAL A 242 13.19 9.25 18.00
N GLU A 243 14.31 9.83 17.56
CA GLU A 243 14.55 11.27 17.56
C GLU A 243 14.37 11.82 16.15
N THR A 244 13.61 12.90 16.03
CA THR A 244 13.52 13.73 14.82
C THR A 244 13.79 15.18 15.19
N GLN A 245 13.88 16.07 14.19
CA GLN A 245 13.96 17.52 14.43
C GLN A 245 12.75 18.07 15.21
N ASN A 246 11.60 17.39 15.12
CA ASN A 246 10.35 17.82 15.73
C ASN A 246 10.15 17.29 17.16
N GLY A 247 11.00 16.39 17.63
CA GLY A 247 10.89 15.81 18.97
C GLY A 247 11.31 14.35 19.05
N ILE A 248 11.07 13.76 20.22
CA ILE A 248 11.47 12.39 20.57
C ILE A 248 10.22 11.57 20.88
N LEU A 249 10.09 10.41 20.24
CA LEU A 249 9.12 9.37 20.56
C LEU A 249 9.80 8.30 21.42
N VAL A 250 9.18 7.95 22.54
CA VAL A 250 9.50 6.76 23.34
C VAL A 250 8.22 5.99 23.58
N SER A 251 8.16 4.75 23.13
CA SER A 251 6.97 3.91 23.31
C SER A 251 7.34 2.45 23.39
N LYS A 252 6.52 1.66 24.10
CA LYS A 252 6.47 0.23 23.81
C LYS A 252 5.99 0.00 22.38
N MET A 253 6.41 -1.09 21.74
CA MET A 253 6.02 -1.45 20.37
C MET A 253 4.49 -1.52 20.20
N GLN A 254 3.78 -2.15 21.14
CA GLN A 254 2.31 -2.20 21.17
C GLN A 254 1.63 -0.82 21.26
N GLY A 255 2.36 0.22 21.70
CA GLY A 255 1.84 1.57 21.83
C GLY A 255 1.91 2.39 20.53
N LEU A 256 2.61 1.90 19.49
CA LEU A 256 2.84 2.65 18.25
C LEU A 256 1.53 2.97 17.50
N GLU A 257 0.48 2.16 17.66
CA GLU A 257 -0.85 2.43 17.08
C GLU A 257 -1.43 3.78 17.53
N LYS A 258 -1.04 4.26 18.72
CA LYS A 258 -1.55 5.49 19.33
C LYS A 258 -0.76 6.75 18.92
N ILE A 259 0.25 6.63 18.06
CA ILE A 259 1.08 7.78 17.64
C ILE A 259 0.22 8.90 17.06
N ARG A 260 -0.74 8.57 16.20
CA ARG A 260 -1.63 9.57 15.57
C ARG A 260 -2.45 10.33 16.62
N ASP A 261 -2.94 9.64 17.65
CA ASP A 261 -3.69 10.25 18.75
C ASP A 261 -2.80 11.09 19.67
N ALA A 262 -1.55 10.65 19.90
CA ALA A 262 -0.58 11.41 20.67
C ALA A 262 -0.19 12.72 19.96
N LEU A 263 0.06 12.67 18.64
CA LEU A 263 0.40 13.85 17.84
C LEU A 263 -0.70 14.91 17.90
N ARG A 264 -1.98 14.53 17.81
CA ARG A 264 -3.14 15.43 17.93
C ARG A 264 -3.24 16.19 19.26
N LYS A 265 -2.50 15.81 20.28
CA LYS A 265 -2.47 16.50 21.58
C LYS A 265 -1.36 17.55 21.67
N ILE A 266 -0.39 17.47 20.77
CA ILE A 266 0.76 18.38 20.70
C ILE A 266 0.51 19.47 19.64
N THR A 267 -0.31 19.20 18.63
CA THR A 267 -0.88 20.18 17.68
C THR A 267 -2.17 20.81 18.18
#